data_AF-A0A086AI94-F1
#
_entry.id   AF-A0A086AI94-F1
#
_cell.length_a   1.000
_cell.length_b   1.000
_cell.length_c   1.000
_cell.angle_alpha   90.00
_cell.angle_beta   90.00
_cell.angle_gamma   90.00
#
_symmetry.space_group_name_H-M   'P 1'
#
loop_
_entity.id
_entity.type
_entity.pdbx_description
1 polymer ?
#
loop_
_entity_poly.entity_id
_entity_poly.type
_entity_poly.pdbx_seq_one_letter_code
_entity_poly.pdbx_strand_id
1 'polypeptide(L)'
;MNTHKDFQVGQWVKSYSKGIHRIEKFVPIEFEEYHFFVRAITKDKIGTLDEPFVILKRLFNSKFKKQVGTDFCSSTFLKPISAEEKANVDEQLKLNPKFITDLDKYSLSKFESRYGLNIHISEETKSILPELALFIRERGKTFTEIFEWLDNKNCKNLLDNRSSLGNNDRSHYLQFINWSYETRDNKLLFTDLLAFTPNVERIDLG
;
A
#
# COMPACT_ATOMS: atom_id res chain seq x y z
N MET A 1 -3.51 -7.10 -14.99
CA MET A 1 -4.96 -7.05 -15.28
C MET A 1 -5.26 -5.77 -16.06
N ASN A 2 -5.93 -5.85 -17.21
CA ASN A 2 -6.18 -4.68 -18.07
C ASN A 2 -7.56 -4.04 -17.83
N THR A 3 -8.48 -4.77 -17.20
CA THR A 3 -9.85 -4.33 -16.90
C THR A 3 -10.25 -4.74 -15.50
N HIS A 4 -11.09 -3.94 -14.83
CA HIS A 4 -11.74 -4.28 -13.56
C HIS A 4 -13.15 -3.72 -13.57
N LYS A 5 -14.17 -4.59 -13.50
CA LYS A 5 -15.58 -4.20 -13.69
C LYS A 5 -15.74 -3.41 -15.00
N ASP A 6 -16.31 -2.20 -14.93
CA ASP A 6 -16.55 -1.32 -16.07
C ASP A 6 -15.36 -0.39 -16.39
N PHE A 7 -14.20 -0.60 -15.75
CA PHE A 7 -13.01 0.22 -15.92
C PHE A 7 -11.90 -0.51 -16.67
N GLN A 8 -11.13 0.23 -17.48
CA GLN A 8 -9.98 -0.30 -18.21
C GLN A 8 -8.75 0.62 -18.15
N VAL A 9 -7.57 0.02 -18.29
CA VAL A 9 -6.32 0.77 -18.44
C VAL A 9 -6.42 1.74 -19.63
N GLY A 10 -5.93 2.96 -19.44
CA GLY A 10 -6.02 4.07 -20.40
C GLY A 10 -7.30 4.90 -20.30
N GLN A 11 -8.31 4.45 -19.54
CA GLN A 11 -9.56 5.20 -19.37
C GLN A 11 -9.38 6.44 -18.48
N TRP A 12 -10.06 7.53 -18.85
CA TRP A 12 -10.20 8.72 -18.01
C TRP A 12 -11.29 8.56 -16.95
N VAL A 13 -10.94 8.86 -15.71
CA VAL A 13 -11.78 8.65 -14.52
C VAL A 13 -11.60 9.77 -13.49
N LYS A 14 -12.53 9.84 -12.55
CA LYS A 14 -12.37 10.53 -11.27
C LYS A 14 -12.03 9.52 -10.19
N SER A 15 -11.26 9.93 -9.18
CA SER A 15 -10.98 9.17 -7.98
C SER A 15 -11.52 9.91 -6.75
N TYR A 16 -11.18 9.44 -5.54
CA TYR A 16 -11.46 10.18 -4.30
C TYR A 16 -10.72 11.53 -4.27
N SER A 17 -9.57 11.62 -4.94
CA SER A 17 -8.82 12.86 -5.08
C SER A 17 -9.39 13.71 -6.23
N LYS A 18 -9.41 15.03 -6.05
CA LYS A 18 -10.01 15.96 -7.01
C LYS A 18 -9.17 15.99 -8.30
N GLY A 19 -9.82 15.77 -9.45
CA GLY A 19 -9.20 15.90 -10.77
C GLY A 19 -9.66 14.83 -11.76
N ILE A 20 -9.06 14.86 -12.94
CA ILE A 20 -9.24 13.87 -14.00
C ILE A 20 -7.96 13.08 -14.18
N HIS A 21 -8.10 11.75 -14.11
CA HIS A 21 -7.00 10.81 -14.04
C HIS A 21 -7.12 9.78 -15.15
N ARG A 22 -5.99 9.29 -15.65
CA ARG A 22 -5.90 8.12 -16.52
C ARG A 22 -5.54 6.91 -15.68
N ILE A 23 -6.24 5.80 -15.90
CA ILE A 23 -5.88 4.51 -15.29
C ILE A 23 -4.61 4.00 -15.95
N GLU A 24 -3.55 3.80 -15.16
CA GLU A 24 -2.30 3.23 -15.66
C GLU A 24 -2.23 1.72 -15.41
N LYS A 25 -2.69 1.25 -14.25
CA LYS A 25 -2.56 -0.16 -13.86
C LYS A 25 -3.56 -0.53 -12.76
N PHE A 26 -4.09 -1.74 -12.85
CA PHE A 26 -4.71 -2.43 -11.73
C PHE A 26 -3.69 -3.37 -11.08
N VAL A 27 -3.51 -3.23 -9.77
CA VAL A 27 -2.60 -4.02 -8.94
C VAL A 27 -3.45 -4.90 -8.03
N PRO A 28 -3.44 -6.23 -8.22
CA PRO A 28 -4.07 -7.17 -7.30
C PRO A 28 -3.54 -6.96 -5.88
N ILE A 29 -4.44 -6.94 -4.91
CA ILE A 29 -4.07 -6.85 -3.50
C ILE A 29 -4.02 -8.27 -2.95
N GLU A 30 -2.82 -8.81 -2.85
CA GLU A 30 -2.58 -10.12 -2.24
C GLU A 30 -2.52 -10.00 -0.71
N PHE A 31 -3.05 -11.01 -0.01
CA PHE A 31 -2.99 -11.11 1.44
C PHE A 31 -2.49 -12.48 1.87
N GLU A 32 -1.71 -12.47 2.95
CA GLU A 32 -1.23 -13.66 3.66
C GLU A 32 -2.04 -13.90 4.95
N GLU A 33 -1.87 -15.09 5.55
CA GLU A 33 -2.51 -15.50 6.82
C GLU A 33 -2.24 -14.51 7.98
N TYR A 34 -1.13 -13.78 7.90
CA TYR A 34 -0.71 -12.78 8.89
C TYR A 34 -1.06 -11.35 8.50
N HIS A 35 -1.70 -11.14 7.35
CA HIS A 35 -2.18 -9.82 6.95
C HIS A 35 -3.31 -9.40 7.89
N PHE A 36 -3.03 -8.50 8.83
CA PHE A 36 -3.88 -8.21 9.99
C PHE A 36 -5.30 -7.71 9.63
N PHE A 37 -5.45 -7.01 8.50
CA PHE A 37 -6.77 -6.63 7.97
C PHE A 37 -7.62 -7.85 7.54
N VAL A 38 -6.97 -8.95 7.20
CA VAL A 38 -7.59 -10.13 6.59
C VAL A 38 -7.81 -11.25 7.62
N ARG A 39 -7.02 -11.30 8.71
CA ARG A 39 -7.35 -12.15 9.87
C ARG A 39 -8.76 -11.91 10.43
N ALA A 40 -9.22 -10.66 10.42
CA ALA A 40 -10.58 -10.31 10.83
C ALA A 40 -11.67 -10.80 9.85
N ILE A 41 -11.32 -11.16 8.61
CA ILE A 41 -12.27 -11.37 7.50
C ILE A 41 -12.25 -12.83 7.00
N THR A 42 -11.09 -13.51 6.91
CA THR A 42 -10.97 -14.74 6.11
C THR A 42 -10.54 -16.01 6.86
N LYS A 43 -10.35 -15.97 8.19
CA LYS A 43 -9.94 -17.15 9.00
C LYS A 43 -8.69 -17.85 8.43
N ASP A 44 -7.55 -17.15 8.44
CA ASP A 44 -6.23 -17.72 8.09
C ASP A 44 -6.13 -18.24 6.64
N LYS A 45 -6.74 -17.55 5.67
CA LYS A 45 -6.56 -17.87 4.25
C LYS A 45 -5.57 -16.92 3.59
N ILE A 46 -4.84 -17.44 2.60
CA ILE A 46 -4.09 -16.67 1.60
C ILE A 46 -5.02 -16.41 0.41
N GLY A 47 -4.97 -15.23 -0.20
CA GLY A 47 -5.74 -14.95 -1.38
C GLY A 47 -5.56 -13.52 -1.88
N THR A 48 -6.42 -13.14 -2.83
CA THR A 48 -6.43 -11.82 -3.45
C THR A 48 -7.73 -11.12 -3.10
N LEU A 49 -7.69 -9.84 -2.74
CA LEU A 49 -8.92 -9.05 -2.58
C LEU A 49 -9.56 -8.79 -3.95
N ASP A 50 -10.89 -8.84 -3.99
CA ASP A 50 -11.67 -8.56 -5.20
C ASP A 50 -11.48 -7.13 -5.71
N GLU A 51 -11.17 -6.17 -4.83
CA GLU A 51 -10.98 -4.77 -5.18
C GLU A 51 -9.48 -4.44 -5.30
N PRO A 52 -8.92 -4.36 -6.53
CA PRO A 52 -7.52 -4.05 -6.71
C PRO A 52 -7.20 -2.62 -6.26
N PHE A 53 -5.92 -2.42 -6.01
CA PHE A 53 -5.34 -1.09 -5.96
C PHE A 53 -5.17 -0.56 -7.38
N VAL A 54 -5.39 0.73 -7.59
CA VAL A 54 -5.37 1.37 -8.90
C VAL A 54 -4.32 2.46 -8.91
N ILE A 55 -3.41 2.37 -9.86
CA ILE A 55 -2.42 3.39 -10.14
C ILE A 55 -2.97 4.35 -11.19
N LEU A 56 -2.98 5.63 -10.86
CA LEU A 56 -3.58 6.68 -11.66
C LEU A 56 -2.55 7.76 -11.99
N LYS A 57 -2.58 8.29 -13.21
CA LYS A 57 -1.89 9.53 -13.55
C LYS A 57 -2.90 10.66 -13.70
N ARG A 58 -2.76 11.73 -12.92
CA ARG A 58 -3.57 12.93 -13.06
C ARG A 58 -3.06 13.75 -14.23
N LEU A 59 -3.97 14.23 -15.09
CA LEU A 59 -3.66 15.21 -16.12
C LEU A 59 -4.27 16.58 -15.80
N PHE A 60 -5.47 16.61 -15.25
CA PHE A 60 -6.19 17.85 -14.97
C PHE A 60 -6.65 17.90 -13.51
N ASN A 61 -6.62 19.09 -12.92
CA ASN A 61 -7.29 19.34 -11.63
C ASN A 61 -8.81 19.50 -11.82
N SER A 62 -9.54 19.73 -10.73
CA SER A 62 -11.01 19.90 -10.76
C SER A 62 -11.51 21.12 -11.54
N LYS A 63 -10.63 22.01 -11.99
CA LYS A 63 -10.93 23.18 -12.83
C LYS A 63 -10.42 23.01 -14.26
N PHE A 64 -10.11 21.78 -14.68
CA PHE A 64 -9.55 21.47 -16.00
C PHE A 64 -8.21 22.17 -16.33
N LYS A 65 -7.48 22.65 -15.31
CA LYS A 65 -6.10 23.13 -15.52
C LYS A 65 -5.15 21.96 -15.50
N LYS A 66 -4.20 21.94 -16.44
CA LYS A 66 -3.15 20.92 -16.50
C LYS A 66 -2.42 20.83 -15.16
N GLN A 67 -2.37 19.64 -14.59
CA GLN A 67 -1.66 19.31 -13.37
C GLN A 67 -1.26 17.84 -13.42
N VAL A 68 -0.05 17.59 -13.92
CA VAL A 68 0.52 16.25 -13.99
C VAL A 68 0.84 15.76 -12.58
N GLY A 69 0.48 14.53 -12.26
CA GLY A 69 0.78 13.90 -10.97
C GLY A 69 0.38 12.44 -10.92
N THR A 70 0.63 11.80 -9.79
CA THR A 70 0.18 10.43 -9.50
C THR A 70 -0.92 10.45 -8.45
N ASP A 71 -1.85 9.51 -8.54
CA ASP A 71 -2.77 9.18 -7.47
C ASP A 71 -2.87 7.64 -7.33
N PHE A 72 -3.25 7.18 -6.15
CA PHE A 72 -3.42 5.77 -5.88
C PHE A 72 -4.63 5.52 -5.00
N CYS A 73 -5.50 4.59 -5.39
CA CYS A 73 -6.73 4.31 -4.64
C CYS A 73 -7.20 2.87 -4.80
N SER A 74 -8.14 2.43 -3.95
CA SER A 74 -8.94 1.24 -4.23
C SER A 74 -9.85 1.49 -5.44
N SER A 75 -10.07 0.46 -6.25
CA SER A 75 -11.03 0.46 -7.37
C SER A 75 -12.43 0.92 -6.98
N THR A 76 -12.83 0.75 -5.72
CA THR A 76 -14.14 1.19 -5.20
C THR A 76 -14.34 2.70 -5.28
N PHE A 77 -13.25 3.48 -5.32
CA PHE A 77 -13.31 4.94 -5.42
C PHE A 77 -13.25 5.46 -6.86
N LEU A 78 -13.13 4.59 -7.86
CA LEU A 78 -13.19 5.00 -9.26
C LEU A 78 -14.59 5.42 -9.64
N LYS A 79 -14.69 6.55 -10.34
CA LYS A 79 -15.94 7.05 -10.90
C LYS A 79 -15.72 7.39 -12.38
N PRO A 80 -16.66 7.03 -13.28
CA PRO A 80 -16.59 7.48 -14.66
C PRO A 80 -16.68 9.01 -14.72
N ILE A 81 -16.02 9.59 -15.72
CA ILE A 81 -16.24 10.99 -16.09
C ILE A 81 -17.55 11.12 -16.87
N SER A 82 -18.21 12.28 -16.78
CA SER A 82 -19.39 12.57 -17.59
C SER A 82 -19.03 12.71 -19.07
N ALA A 83 -20.03 12.66 -19.95
CA ALA A 83 -19.83 12.87 -21.38
C ALA A 83 -19.26 14.27 -21.68
N GLU A 84 -19.68 15.29 -20.94
CA GLU A 84 -19.15 16.65 -21.04
C GLU A 84 -17.68 16.73 -20.60
N GLU A 85 -17.34 16.13 -19.47
CA GLU A 85 -15.96 16.06 -18.99
C GLU A 85 -15.06 15.34 -20.01
N LYS A 86 -15.56 14.26 -20.62
CA LYS A 86 -14.84 13.52 -21.68
C LYS A 86 -14.61 14.38 -22.91
N ALA A 87 -15.65 15.06 -23.41
CA ALA A 87 -15.53 15.94 -24.56
C ALA A 87 -14.49 17.04 -24.32
N ASN A 88 -14.47 17.62 -23.12
CA ASN A 88 -13.48 18.64 -22.74
C ASN A 88 -12.05 18.07 -22.68
N VAL A 89 -11.85 16.86 -22.11
CA VAL A 89 -10.54 16.19 -22.14
C VAL A 89 -10.06 16.00 -23.59
N ASP A 90 -10.93 15.48 -24.46
CA ASP A 90 -10.59 15.20 -25.86
C ASP A 90 -10.26 16.50 -26.61
N GLU A 91 -11.00 17.58 -26.38
CA GLU A 91 -10.72 18.91 -26.95
C GLU A 91 -9.37 19.48 -26.46
N GLN A 92 -9.11 19.44 -25.15
CA GLN A 92 -7.85 19.92 -24.57
C GLN A 92 -6.64 19.16 -25.12
N LEU A 93 -6.76 17.85 -25.32
CA LEU A 93 -5.70 17.01 -25.89
C LEU A 93 -5.49 17.26 -27.39
N LYS A 94 -6.55 17.54 -28.15
CA LYS A 94 -6.44 17.96 -29.55
C LYS A 94 -5.74 19.30 -29.69
N LEU A 95 -6.11 20.28 -28.86
CA LEU A 95 -5.52 21.62 -28.86
C LEU A 95 -4.08 21.62 -28.33
N ASN A 96 -3.77 20.73 -27.38
CA ASN A 96 -2.47 20.67 -26.73
C ASN A 96 -1.92 19.23 -26.70
N PRO A 97 -1.47 18.66 -27.83
CA PRO A 97 -0.99 17.27 -27.88
C PRO A 97 0.18 16.99 -26.92
N LYS A 98 0.99 18.01 -26.57
CA LYS A 98 2.07 17.88 -25.58
C LYS A 98 1.58 17.43 -24.20
N PHE A 99 0.31 17.63 -23.87
CA PHE A 99 -0.24 17.24 -22.57
C PHE A 99 -0.21 15.73 -22.35
N ILE A 100 -0.53 14.95 -23.39
CA ILE A 100 -0.42 13.49 -23.30
C ILE A 100 1.04 13.05 -23.24
N THR A 101 1.91 13.69 -24.03
CA THR A 101 3.36 13.39 -24.02
C THR A 101 3.97 13.63 -22.65
N ASP A 102 3.61 14.73 -21.99
CA ASP A 102 4.12 15.06 -20.66
C ASP A 102 3.60 14.07 -19.61
N LEU A 103 2.35 13.61 -19.74
CA LEU A 103 1.78 12.58 -18.87
C LEU A 103 2.47 11.22 -19.05
N ASP A 104 2.75 10.84 -20.30
CA ASP A 104 3.40 9.57 -20.63
C ASP A 104 4.84 9.54 -20.12
N LYS A 105 5.58 10.66 -20.27
CA LYS A 105 6.95 10.83 -19.75
C LYS A 105 7.03 10.93 -18.24
N TYR A 106 5.94 11.30 -17.57
CA TYR A 106 5.94 11.45 -16.13
C TYR A 106 6.16 10.10 -15.44
N SER A 107 7.24 10.00 -14.68
CA SER A 107 7.54 8.82 -13.87
C SER A 107 6.64 8.79 -12.65
N LEU A 108 6.00 7.65 -12.43
CA LEU A 108 5.26 7.40 -11.20
C LEU A 108 6.23 7.50 -10.02
N SER A 109 5.85 8.25 -8.98
CA SER A 109 6.59 8.25 -7.73
C SER A 109 6.44 6.89 -7.06
N LYS A 110 7.49 6.41 -6.40
CA LYS A 110 7.35 5.28 -5.47
C LYS A 110 6.34 5.67 -4.40
N PHE A 111 5.43 4.75 -4.09
CA PHE A 111 4.52 4.90 -2.95
C PHE A 111 4.87 3.86 -1.89
N GLU A 112 4.62 4.17 -0.64
CA GLU A 112 4.76 3.22 0.46
C GLU A 112 3.39 2.74 0.90
N SER A 113 3.30 1.44 1.16
CA SER A 113 2.23 0.84 1.94
C SER A 113 2.80 0.49 3.30
N ARG A 114 2.15 0.97 4.37
CA ARG A 114 2.59 0.74 5.75
C ARG A 114 1.62 -0.20 6.45
N TYR A 115 2.18 -1.27 7.00
CA TYR A 115 1.42 -2.31 7.69
C TYR A 115 1.74 -2.24 9.17
N GLY A 116 0.78 -1.69 9.92
CA GLY A 116 0.89 -1.48 11.35
C GLY A 116 0.55 -2.73 12.16
N LEU A 117 1.35 -3.03 13.18
CA LEU A 117 1.03 -4.03 14.19
C LEU A 117 1.31 -3.49 15.60
N ASN A 118 0.32 -3.60 16.47
CA ASN A 118 0.52 -3.37 17.90
C ASN A 118 1.11 -4.63 18.52
N ILE A 119 2.23 -4.47 19.23
CA ILE A 119 2.96 -5.56 19.86
C ILE A 119 3.36 -5.21 21.29
N HIS A 120 3.42 -6.22 22.15
CA HIS A 120 4.02 -6.06 23.46
C HIS A 120 5.52 -6.38 23.37
N ILE A 121 6.35 -5.35 23.59
CA ILE A 121 7.81 -5.49 23.62
C ILE A 121 8.24 -5.36 25.07
N SER A 122 8.80 -6.44 25.61
CA SER A 122 9.52 -6.43 26.88
C SER A 122 10.95 -5.92 26.67
N GLU A 123 11.63 -5.48 27.73
CA GLU A 123 13.05 -5.09 27.63
C GLU A 123 13.93 -6.24 27.10
N GLU A 124 13.58 -7.49 27.41
CA GLU A 124 14.28 -8.68 26.92
C GLU A 124 14.13 -8.89 25.41
N THR A 125 13.01 -8.45 24.83
CA THR A 125 12.70 -8.63 23.40
C THR A 125 13.00 -7.40 22.57
N LYS A 126 13.23 -6.23 23.19
CA LYS A 126 13.57 -4.98 22.50
C LYS A 126 14.86 -5.07 21.69
N SER A 127 15.82 -5.86 22.16
CA SER A 127 17.10 -6.12 21.48
C SER A 127 16.94 -6.82 20.13
N ILE A 128 15.81 -7.50 19.88
CA ILE A 128 15.57 -8.21 18.62
C ILE A 128 15.15 -7.28 17.48
N LEU A 129 14.68 -6.06 17.78
CA LEU A 129 14.08 -5.17 16.77
C LEU A 129 15.11 -4.69 15.74
N PRO A 130 16.34 -4.27 16.11
CA PRO A 130 17.38 -3.96 15.14
C PRO A 130 17.74 -5.17 14.27
N GLU A 131 17.86 -6.37 14.85
CA GLU A 131 18.13 -7.60 14.10
C GLU A 131 17.01 -7.91 13.10
N LEU A 132 15.74 -7.77 13.51
CA LEU A 132 14.58 -7.97 12.65
C LEU A 132 14.57 -6.95 11.50
N ALA A 133 14.86 -5.68 11.79
CA ALA A 133 14.93 -4.64 10.77
C ALA A 133 16.02 -4.93 9.73
N LEU A 134 17.21 -5.34 10.18
CA LEU A 134 18.30 -5.77 9.29
C LEU A 134 17.89 -6.97 8.43
N PHE A 135 17.31 -8.01 9.05
CA PHE A 135 16.80 -9.17 8.33
C PHE A 135 15.83 -8.78 7.23
N ILE A 136 14.89 -7.87 7.50
CA ILE A 136 13.92 -7.36 6.52
C ILE A 136 14.63 -6.62 5.37
N ARG A 137 15.61 -5.76 5.68
CA ARG A 137 16.29 -4.89 4.71
C ARG A 137 17.23 -5.59 3.75
N GLU A 138 17.77 -6.77 4.08
CA GLU A 138 18.75 -7.47 3.23
C GLU A 138 18.28 -7.72 1.79
N ARG A 139 17.06 -8.24 1.62
CA ARG A 139 16.51 -8.63 0.30
C ARG A 139 14.99 -8.52 0.21
N GLY A 140 14.39 -7.82 1.16
CA GLY A 140 12.97 -7.86 1.43
C GLY A 140 12.50 -9.23 1.94
N LYS A 141 11.54 -9.22 2.85
CA LYS A 141 10.98 -10.44 3.45
C LYS A 141 9.46 -10.41 3.40
N THR A 142 8.88 -11.58 3.15
CA THR A 142 7.43 -11.79 3.26
C THR A 142 7.02 -11.89 4.72
N PHE A 143 5.73 -11.76 5.03
CA PHE A 143 5.29 -12.02 6.41
C PHE A 143 5.63 -13.44 6.84
N THR A 144 5.41 -14.43 5.97
CA THR A 144 5.80 -15.82 6.24
C THR A 144 7.26 -15.92 6.74
N GLU A 145 8.22 -15.36 6.00
CA GLU A 145 9.65 -15.41 6.37
C GLU A 145 9.95 -14.66 7.68
N ILE A 146 9.26 -13.53 7.92
CA ILE A 146 9.39 -12.75 9.16
C ILE A 146 8.93 -13.58 10.36
N PHE A 147 7.78 -14.23 10.27
CA PHE A 147 7.24 -15.05 11.35
C PHE A 147 8.09 -16.30 11.60
N GLU A 148 8.59 -16.96 10.55
CA GLU A 148 9.53 -18.08 10.68
C GLU A 148 10.84 -17.65 11.35
N TRP A 149 11.39 -16.49 10.99
CA TRP A 149 12.59 -15.95 11.62
C TRP A 149 12.38 -15.67 13.11
N LEU A 150 11.22 -15.10 13.47
CA LEU A 150 10.87 -14.86 14.87
C LEU A 150 10.66 -16.16 15.64
N ASP A 151 10.07 -17.18 15.03
CA ASP A 151 9.91 -18.51 15.64
C ASP A 151 11.27 -19.13 15.96
N ASN A 152 12.21 -19.06 15.01
CA ASN A 152 13.59 -19.54 15.21
C ASN A 152 14.35 -18.78 16.31
N LYS A 153 13.93 -17.54 16.61
CA LYS A 153 14.46 -16.71 17.71
C LYS A 153 13.68 -16.89 19.02
N ASN A 154 12.72 -17.83 19.09
CA ASN A 154 11.78 -18.00 20.21
C ASN A 154 10.99 -16.73 20.55
N CYS A 155 10.75 -15.89 19.55
CA CYS A 155 10.14 -14.56 19.65
C CYS A 155 8.80 -14.45 18.91
N LYS A 156 8.21 -15.58 18.48
CA LYS A 156 6.92 -15.62 17.75
C LYS A 156 5.79 -14.89 18.48
N ASN A 157 5.80 -14.96 19.81
CA ASN A 157 4.81 -14.32 20.68
C ASN A 157 4.79 -12.79 20.55
N LEU A 158 5.82 -12.16 19.97
CA LEU A 158 5.84 -10.71 19.73
C LEU A 158 4.77 -10.27 18.74
N LEU A 159 4.42 -11.09 17.76
CA LEU A 159 3.44 -10.72 16.72
C LEU A 159 2.06 -11.34 16.95
N ASP A 160 1.88 -12.16 17.99
CA ASP A 160 0.62 -12.83 18.27
C ASP A 160 -0.29 -11.91 19.12
N ASN A 161 -1.19 -11.20 18.45
CA ASN A 161 -2.14 -10.21 19.01
C ASN A 161 -3.24 -10.82 19.92
N ARG A 162 -3.00 -11.97 20.56
CA ARG A 162 -4.07 -12.72 21.29
C ARG A 162 -4.36 -12.20 22.69
N SER A 163 -3.55 -11.31 23.26
CA SER A 163 -3.65 -10.91 24.67
C SER A 163 -4.03 -9.45 24.94
N SER A 164 -4.09 -8.55 23.96
CA SER A 164 -4.17 -7.10 24.23
C SER A 164 -5.45 -6.38 23.76
N LEU A 165 -6.58 -7.08 23.61
CA LEU A 165 -7.89 -6.42 23.48
C LEU A 165 -8.50 -6.02 24.84
N GLY A 166 -7.84 -6.36 25.95
CA GLY A 166 -8.27 -6.00 27.30
C GLY A 166 -7.17 -5.28 28.06
N ASN A 167 -7.48 -4.03 28.45
CA ASN A 167 -6.81 -3.22 29.47
C ASN A 167 -5.49 -2.54 29.10
N ASN A 168 -5.55 -1.20 28.91
CA ASN A 168 -4.63 -0.13 29.34
C ASN A 168 -3.09 -0.29 29.26
N ASP A 169 -2.54 -1.36 28.69
CA ASP A 169 -1.11 -1.57 28.60
C ASP A 169 -0.55 -0.95 27.32
N ARG A 170 0.34 0.00 27.56
CA ARG A 170 1.19 0.73 26.62
C ARG A 170 1.88 -0.24 25.65
N SER A 171 1.23 -0.51 24.52
CA SER A 171 1.73 -1.41 23.48
C SER A 171 2.65 -0.65 22.52
N HIS A 172 3.75 -1.27 22.13
CA HIS A 172 4.61 -0.74 21.09
C HIS A 172 3.97 -0.95 19.73
N TYR A 173 4.42 -0.21 18.73
CA TYR A 173 3.84 -0.26 17.40
C TYR A 173 4.92 -0.46 16.34
N LEU A 174 4.79 -1.52 15.55
CA LEU A 174 5.64 -1.78 14.39
C LEU A 174 4.93 -1.33 13.11
N GLN A 175 5.69 -0.75 12.18
CA GLN A 175 5.24 -0.50 10.81
C GLN A 175 6.15 -1.20 9.83
N PHE A 176 5.64 -2.25 9.18
CA PHE A 176 6.32 -2.90 8.06
C PHE A 176 6.08 -2.09 6.80
N ILE A 177 7.14 -1.75 6.08
CA ILE A 177 7.06 -0.91 4.87
C ILE A 177 7.24 -1.78 3.64
N ASN A 178 6.27 -1.66 2.73
CA ASN A 178 6.33 -2.21 1.40
C ASN A 178 6.35 -1.05 0.39
N TRP A 179 7.33 -1.02 -0.50
CA TRP A 179 7.39 -0.02 -1.57
C TRP A 179 6.68 -0.52 -2.81
N SER A 180 5.89 0.35 -3.41
CA SER A 180 5.21 0.17 -4.69
C SER A 180 4.34 -1.08 -4.79
N TYR A 181 3.88 -1.62 -3.66
CA TYR A 181 3.11 -2.86 -3.60
C TYR A 181 3.87 -4.07 -4.16
N GLU A 182 5.19 -4.13 -3.93
CA GLU A 182 6.05 -5.20 -4.42
C GLU A 182 5.67 -6.55 -3.80
N THR A 183 5.66 -7.60 -4.62
CA THR A 183 5.33 -8.97 -4.19
C THR A 183 6.36 -9.99 -4.71
N ARG A 184 6.52 -11.09 -3.97
CA ARG A 184 7.25 -12.29 -4.37
C ARG A 184 6.34 -13.49 -4.19
N ASP A 185 6.08 -14.26 -5.25
CA ASP A 185 5.17 -15.42 -5.20
C ASP A 185 3.78 -15.08 -4.61
N ASN A 186 3.21 -13.94 -5.03
CA ASN A 186 1.95 -13.38 -4.52
C ASN A 186 1.95 -13.05 -3.02
N LYS A 187 3.12 -12.84 -2.41
CA LYS A 187 3.29 -12.42 -1.02
C LYS A 187 3.90 -11.03 -0.94
N LEU A 188 3.42 -10.19 -0.02
CA LEU A 188 3.93 -8.83 0.12
C LEU A 188 5.39 -8.85 0.55
N LEU A 189 6.21 -8.05 -0.12
CA LEU A 189 7.63 -7.95 0.19
C LEU A 189 7.88 -6.71 1.06
N PHE A 190 8.19 -6.90 2.34
CA PHE A 190 8.57 -5.81 3.23
C PHE A 190 10.06 -5.56 3.12
N THR A 191 10.43 -4.30 2.98
CA THR A 191 11.83 -3.89 2.77
C THR A 191 12.37 -3.03 3.90
N ASP A 192 11.51 -2.58 4.80
CA ASP A 192 11.90 -1.81 5.96
C ASP A 192 10.92 -2.01 7.12
N LEU A 193 11.36 -1.64 8.32
CA LEU A 193 10.62 -1.72 9.57
C LEU A 193 10.83 -0.43 10.35
N LEU A 194 9.75 0.16 10.83
CA LEU A 194 9.77 1.18 11.87
C LEU A 194 9.21 0.61 13.15
N ALA A 195 9.75 1.03 14.28
CA ALA A 195 9.24 0.70 15.60
C ALA A 195 9.00 1.98 16.38
N PHE A 196 7.92 1.98 17.16
CA PHE A 196 7.50 3.11 17.97
C PHE A 196 7.19 2.64 19.39
N THR A 197 7.54 3.49 20.35
CA THR A 197 7.12 3.33 21.74
C THR A 197 5.61 3.53 21.86
N PRO A 198 5.00 3.17 23.00
CA PRO A 198 3.59 3.42 23.24
C PRO A 198 3.19 4.90 23.24
N ASN A 199 4.16 5.80 23.43
CA ASN A 199 3.98 7.24 23.31
C ASN A 199 4.24 7.77 21.89
N VAL A 200 4.36 6.87 20.90
CA VAL A 200 4.62 7.17 19.48
C VAL A 200 6.00 7.78 19.24
N GLU A 201 6.94 7.56 20.15
CA GLU A 201 8.34 7.96 19.93
C GLU A 201 9.02 6.90 19.07
N ARG A 202 9.75 7.32 18.04
CA ARG A 202 10.46 6.38 17.15
C ARG A 202 11.60 5.71 17.90
N ILE A 203 11.66 4.38 17.83
CA ILE A 203 12.80 3.58 18.28
C ILE A 203 13.81 3.54 17.13
N ASP A 204 15.08 3.83 17.44
CA ASP A 204 16.16 3.67 16.49
C ASP A 204 16.48 2.17 16.31
N LEU A 205 16.52 1.73 15.07
CA LEU A 205 16.72 0.34 14.69
C LEU A 205 18.08 0.10 14.01
N GLY A 206 18.92 1.13 13.92
CA GLY A 206 20.22 1.06 13.23
C GLY A 206 20.07 1.15 11.72
#